data_AF-A0A800F5D1-F1
#
_entry.id   AF-A0A800F5D1-F1
#
_cell.length_a   1.000
_cell.length_b   1.000
_cell.length_c   1.000
_cell.angle_alpha   90.00
_cell.angle_beta   90.00
_cell.angle_gamma   90.00
#
_symmetry.space_group_name_H-M   'P 1'
#
loop_
_entity.id
_entity.type
_entity.pdbx_description
1 polymer ?
#
loop_
_entity_poly.entity_id
_entity_poly.type
_entity_poly.pdbx_seq_one_letter_code
_entity_poly.pdbx_strand_id
1 'polypeptide(L)'
;MWVIEGFTATGAFPLSTVQQFGLIRSRVRYVRNSMKVTVDAVTGEVDFYRIPIEDPLLDAYEHAYPGLLQPLAEMPEAIRAHVRYSRAMLDLQSRV
;
A
#
# COMPACT_ATOMS: atom_id res chain seq x y z
N MET A 1 -2.85 17.12 7.99
CA MET A 1 -2.19 15.86 7.63
C MET A 1 -2.97 15.21 6.50
N TRP A 2 -2.27 14.73 5.47
CA TRP A 2 -2.84 14.01 4.34
C TRP A 2 -2.56 12.52 4.50
N VAL A 3 -3.49 11.66 4.06
CA VAL A 3 -3.30 10.21 4.03
C VAL A 3 -3.35 9.74 2.59
N ILE A 4 -2.32 9.00 2.18
CA ILE A 4 -2.14 8.49 0.83
C ILE A 4 -2.10 6.96 0.88
N GLU A 5 -2.64 6.32 -0.15
CA GLU A 5 -2.57 4.87 -0.32
C GLU A 5 -1.25 4.48 -0.98
N GLY A 6 -0.51 3.56 -0.38
CA GLY A 6 0.67 2.94 -0.98
C GLY A 6 0.35 1.55 -1.52
N PHE A 7 0.69 1.32 -2.78
CA PHE A 7 0.53 0.01 -3.42
C PHE A 7 1.89 -0.56 -3.80
N THR A 8 2.07 -1.86 -3.59
CA THR A 8 3.10 -2.62 -4.28
C THR A 8 2.48 -3.29 -5.50
N ALA A 9 3.19 -3.31 -6.62
CA ALA A 9 2.71 -3.94 -7.84
C ALA A 9 3.87 -4.46 -8.68
N THR A 10 3.67 -5.59 -9.36
CA THR A 10 4.62 -6.12 -10.33
C THR A 10 3.92 -6.84 -11.48
N GLY A 11 4.53 -6.77 -12.67
CA GLY A 11 4.15 -7.55 -13.85
C GLY A 11 4.82 -8.92 -13.94
N ALA A 12 5.74 -9.23 -13.02
CA ALA A 12 6.62 -10.41 -13.07
C ALA A 12 6.28 -11.50 -12.03
N PHE A 13 5.14 -11.40 -11.34
CA PHE A 13 4.76 -12.39 -10.32
C PHE A 13 4.44 -13.75 -10.98
N PRO A 14 5.07 -14.86 -10.56
CA PRO A 14 4.91 -16.16 -11.21
C PRO A 14 3.50 -16.71 -11.05
N LEU A 15 3.06 -17.53 -12.00
CA LEU A 15 1.79 -18.29 -11.95
C LEU A 15 0.54 -17.46 -11.61
N SER A 16 0.50 -16.22 -12.08
CA SER A 16 -0.58 -15.27 -11.77
C SER A 16 -1.30 -14.80 -13.04
N THR A 17 -2.58 -14.47 -12.87
CA THR A 17 -3.43 -13.93 -13.93
C THR A 17 -3.13 -12.45 -14.16
N VAL A 18 -3.07 -12.05 -15.42
CA VAL A 18 -2.88 -10.65 -15.78
C VAL A 18 -4.17 -9.86 -15.51
N GLN A 19 -4.04 -8.79 -14.74
CA GLN A 19 -5.11 -7.88 -14.39
C GLN A 19 -4.77 -6.46 -14.84
N GLN A 20 -5.78 -5.68 -15.21
CA GLN A 20 -5.61 -4.26 -15.50
C GLN A 20 -5.79 -3.45 -14.22
N PHE A 21 -4.74 -2.76 -13.77
CA PHE A 21 -4.84 -1.92 -12.58
C PHE A 21 -5.01 -0.44 -12.97
N GLY A 22 -6.18 0.12 -12.62
CA GLY A 22 -6.61 1.44 -13.08
C GLY A 22 -5.69 2.59 -12.68
N LEU A 23 -5.06 2.51 -11.51
CA LEU A 23 -4.23 3.60 -10.97
C LEU A 23 -2.94 3.85 -11.76
N ILE A 24 -2.32 2.80 -12.31
CA ILE A 24 -1.05 2.89 -13.05
C ILE A 24 -1.23 2.64 -14.55
N ARG A 25 -2.48 2.56 -15.03
CA ARG A 25 -2.88 2.28 -16.43
C ARG A 25 -2.09 1.14 -17.07
N SER A 26 -1.70 0.16 -16.26
CA SER A 26 -0.75 -0.89 -16.63
C SER A 26 -1.31 -2.25 -16.29
N ARG A 27 -0.84 -3.26 -17.03
CA ARG A 27 -1.12 -4.66 -16.74
C ARG A 27 -0.22 -5.12 -15.61
N VAL A 28 -0.82 -5.59 -14.54
CA VAL A 28 -0.12 -6.15 -13.38
C VAL A 28 -0.48 -7.61 -13.23
N ARG A 29 0.45 -8.35 -12.63
CA ARG A 29 0.28 -9.74 -12.23
C ARG A 29 0.06 -9.90 -10.74
N TYR A 30 0.53 -8.91 -9.99
CA TYR A 30 0.38 -8.81 -8.56
C TYR A 30 0.22 -7.35 -8.18
N VAL A 31 -0.70 -7.07 -7.26
CA VAL A 31 -0.89 -5.76 -6.66
C VAL A 31 -1.49 -5.91 -5.26
N ARG A 32 -0.98 -5.14 -4.31
CA ARG A 32 -1.51 -5.06 -2.93
C ARG A 32 -1.55 -3.61 -2.46
N ASN A 33 -2.54 -3.29 -1.63
CA ASN A 33 -2.57 -2.04 -0.87
C ASN A 33 -1.81 -2.24 0.44
N SER A 34 -0.49 -2.14 0.36
CA SER A 34 0.42 -2.69 1.35
C SER A 34 0.82 -1.72 2.44
N MET A 35 0.70 -0.41 2.19
CA MET A 35 1.04 0.61 3.16
C MET A 35 0.10 1.81 3.08
N LYS A 36 0.05 2.58 4.17
CA LYS A 36 -0.58 3.90 4.23
C LYS A 36 0.52 4.90 4.53
N VAL A 37 0.46 6.04 3.85
CA VAL A 37 1.47 7.08 3.99
C VAL A 37 0.79 8.31 4.55
N THR A 38 1.35 8.91 5.60
CA THR A 38 0.89 10.21 6.09
C THR A 38 1.88 11.28 5.68
N VAL A 39 1.35 12.43 5.27
CA VAL A 39 2.17 13.62 4.97
C VAL A 39 1.68 14.75 5.87
N ASP A 40 2.56 15.25 6.73
CA ASP A 40 2.27 16.46 7.48
C ASP A 40 2.17 17.65 6.52
N ALA A 41 1.08 18.40 6.62
CA ALA A 41 0.78 19.47 5.67
C ALA A 41 1.59 20.76 5.95
N VAL A 42 2.20 20.85 7.12
CA VAL A 42 2.96 22.01 7.60
C VAL A 42 4.45 21.73 7.53
N THR A 43 4.91 20.61 8.11
CA THR A 43 6.34 20.24 8.15
C THR A 43 6.80 19.48 6.91
N GLY A 44 5.87 18.81 6.21
CA GLY A 44 6.21 17.94 5.07
C GLY A 44 6.78 16.58 5.48
N GLU A 45 6.77 16.25 6.77
CA GLU A 45 7.19 14.94 7.28
C GLU A 45 6.34 13.82 6.69
N VAL A 46 6.99 12.71 6.32
CA VAL A 46 6.37 11.57 5.64
C VAL A 46 6.63 10.29 6.43
N ASP A 47 5.55 9.69 6.92
CA ASP A 47 5.60 8.40 7.60
C ASP A 47 4.95 7.32 6.76
N PHE A 48 5.56 6.14 6.75
CA PHE A 48 5.07 4.97 6.03
C PHE A 48 4.63 3.91 7.03
N TYR A 49 3.35 3.54 6.98
CA TYR A 49 2.76 2.54 7.86
C TYR A 49 2.44 1.27 7.11
N ARG A 50 3.00 0.15 7.55
CA ARG A 50 2.77 -1.17 6.98
C ARG A 50 1.39 -1.70 7.36
N ILE A 51 0.57 -2.05 6.38
CA ILE A 51 -0.67 -2.80 6.61
C ILE A 51 -0.30 -4.24 7.04
N PRO A 52 -0.96 -4.82 8.07
CA PRO A 52 -0.67 -6.18 8.54
C PRO A 52 -1.26 -7.25 7.60
N ILE A 53 -0.76 -7.28 6.37
CA ILE A 53 -1.04 -8.30 5.35
C ILE A 53 0.28 -8.89 4.86
N GLU A 54 0.21 -10.11 4.36
CA GLU A 54 1.32 -10.75 3.67
C GLU A 54 1.56 -10.05 2.33
N ASP A 55 2.77 -9.51 2.15
CA ASP A 55 3.20 -8.90 0.90
C ASP A 55 4.71 -9.10 0.67
N PRO A 56 5.11 -10.08 -0.17
CA PRO A 56 6.53 -10.35 -0.44
C PRO A 56 7.27 -9.17 -1.07
N LEU A 57 6.58 -8.27 -1.78
CA LEU A 57 7.23 -7.08 -2.32
C LEU A 57 7.55 -6.09 -1.20
N LEU A 58 6.61 -5.85 -0.29
CA LEU A 58 6.84 -4.95 0.84
C LEU A 58 7.89 -5.53 1.80
N ASP A 59 7.90 -6.85 1.99
CA ASP A 59 8.93 -7.54 2.77
C ASP A 59 10.32 -7.28 2.19
N ALA A 60 10.48 -7.34 0.87
CA ALA A 60 11.75 -7.02 0.21
C ALA A 60 12.17 -5.56 0.43
N TYR A 61 11.22 -4.61 0.41
CA TYR A 61 11.49 -3.21 0.73
C TYR A 61 11.91 -3.02 2.19
N GLU A 62 11.26 -3.71 3.13
CA GLU A 62 11.59 -3.65 4.55
C GLU A 62 13.00 -4.20 4.84
N HIS A 63 13.40 -5.28 4.17
CA HIS A 63 14.75 -5.81 4.25
C HIS A 63 15.80 -4.87 3.63
N ALA A 64 15.47 -4.23 2.51
CA ALA A 64 16.37 -3.29 1.83
C ALA A 64 16.52 -1.96 2.59
N TYR A 65 15.48 -1.53 3.29
CA TYR A 65 15.43 -0.27 4.03
C TYR A 65 14.90 -0.48 5.46
N PRO A 66 15.71 -1.05 6.37
CA PRO A 66 15.31 -1.23 7.75
C PRO A 66 14.90 0.09 8.41
N GLY A 67 13.74 0.11 9.08
CA GLY A 67 13.21 1.29 9.77
C GLY A 67 12.44 2.27 8.87
N LEU A 68 12.33 2.03 7.56
CA LEU A 68 11.49 2.85 6.68
C LEU A 68 9.99 2.70 6.99
N LEU A 69 9.57 1.49 7.35
CA LEU A 69 8.18 1.15 7.60
C LEU A 69 7.93 1.05 9.10
N GLN A 70 6.88 1.73 9.55
CA GLN A 70 6.36 1.66 10.91
C GLN A 70 5.17 0.71 10.96
N PRO A 71 4.94 0.00 12.08
CA PRO A 71 3.70 -0.75 12.29
C PRO A 71 2.47 0.14 12.17
N LEU A 72 1.38 -0.34 11.56
CA LEU A 72 0.11 0.40 11.51
C LEU A 72 -0.43 0.78 12.91
N ALA A 73 -0.02 0.04 13.94
CA ALA A 73 -0.39 0.33 15.32
C ALA A 73 0.21 1.64 15.85
N GLU A 74 1.33 2.10 15.30
CA GLU A 74 1.99 3.37 15.68
C GLU A 74 1.34 4.58 15.02
N MET A 75 0.44 4.37 14.05
CA MET A 75 -0.32 5.44 13.42
C MET A 75 -1.21 6.17 14.45
N PRO A 76 -1.24 7.53 14.46
CA PRO A 76 -2.08 8.31 15.36
C PRO A 76 -3.54 7.83 15.34
N GLU A 77 -4.13 7.62 16.51
CA GLU A 77 -5.44 6.97 16.66
C GLU A 77 -6.54 7.67 15.86
N ALA A 78 -6.56 9.01 15.91
CA ALA A 78 -7.52 9.83 15.18
C ALA A 78 -7.49 9.57 13.67
N ILE A 79 -6.33 9.25 13.10
CA ILE A 79 -6.15 8.96 11.68
C ILE A 79 -6.46 7.50 11.40
N ARG A 80 -5.95 6.61 12.25
CA ARG A 80 -6.16 5.16 12.15
C ARG A 80 -7.64 4.79 12.14
N ALA A 81 -8.47 5.47 12.93
CA ALA A 81 -9.94 5.31 12.95
C ALA A 81 -10.61 5.62 11.61
N HIS A 82 -9.96 6.43 10.76
CA HIS A 82 -10.45 6.82 9.44
C HIS A 82 -9.78 6.05 8.29
N VAL A 83 -8.87 5.13 8.59
CA VAL A 83 -8.34 4.22 7.57
C VAL A 83 -9.47 3.37 7.01
N ARG A 84 -9.53 3.29 5.68
CA ARG A 84 -10.53 2.51 4.95
C ARG A 84 -9.85 1.53 4.01
N TYR A 85 -10.61 0.50 3.65
CA TYR A 85 -10.25 -0.40 2.58
C TYR A 85 -10.15 0.38 1.27
N SER A 86 -9.14 0.08 0.46
CA SER A 86 -8.93 0.79 -0.79
C SER A 86 -10.06 0.51 -1.77
N ARG A 87 -10.68 1.59 -2.27
CA ARG A 87 -11.65 1.49 -3.36
C ARG A 87 -11.02 0.91 -4.62
N ALA A 88 -9.78 1.28 -4.95
CA ALA A 88 -9.09 0.75 -6.12
C ALA A 88 -8.85 -0.76 -6.01
N MET A 89 -8.61 -1.28 -4.80
CA MET A 89 -8.49 -2.71 -4.56
C MET A 89 -9.85 -3.42 -4.66
N LEU A 90 -10.91 -2.81 -4.13
CA LEU A 90 -12.28 -3.31 -4.27
C LEU A 90 -12.71 -3.41 -5.74
N ASP A 91 -12.47 -2.36 -6.51
CA ASP A 91 -12.78 -2.28 -7.94
C ASP A 91 -12.00 -3.29 -8.78
N LEU A 92 -10.80 -3.70 -8.33
CA LEU A 92 -10.01 -4.73 -8.98
C LEU A 92 -10.58 -6.13 -8.68
N GLN A 93 -10.96 -6.38 -7.43
CA GLN A 93 -11.45 -7.68 -6.98
C GLN A 93 -12.87 -7.99 -7.47
N SER A 94 -13.70 -6.97 -7.68
CA SER A 94 -15.08 -7.15 -8.18
C SER A 94 -15.17 -7.55 -9.66
N ARG A 95 -14.05 -7.49 -10.39
CA ARG A 95 -13.96 -7.88 -11.81
C ARG A 95 -13.72 -9.38 -12.01
N VAL A 96 -13.48 -10.10 -10.92
CA VAL A 96 -13.15 -11.53 -10.90
C VAL A 96 -14.40 -12.35 -10.58
#